data_AF-A0A9W6Y684-F1
#
_entry.id   AF-A0A9W6Y684-F1
#
_cell.length_a   1.000
_cell.length_b   1.000
_cell.length_c   1.000
_cell.angle_alpha   90.00
_cell.angle_beta   90.00
_cell.angle_gamma   90.00
#
_symmetry.space_group_name_H-M   'P 1'
#
loop_
_entity.id
_entity.type
_entity.pdbx_description
1 polymer ?
#
loop_
_entity_poly.entity_id
_entity_poly.type
_entity_poly.pdbx_seq_one_letter_code
_entity_poly.pdbx_strand_id
1 'polypeptide(L)'
;MTEDGFKAILRLGQGDMRRILNILQATSMAHDVVNEANVYLCTGNPLPKDIESVTQWLFNENFPTAVRKCAEMQKLKGYATSDILQDVYRYTTELELPPRCRMYLYDELAKLEHRLSNGTTEELQLSSLVAIFAIAREQMSGAVAASS
;
A
#
# COMPACT_ATOMS: atom_id res chain seq x y z
N MET A 1 -13.92 14.54 -17.74
CA MET A 1 -13.40 13.25 -17.22
C MET A 1 -12.25 12.81 -18.11
N THR A 2 -11.10 12.46 -17.54
CA THR A 2 -9.95 11.93 -18.29
C THR A 2 -9.99 10.40 -18.32
N GLU A 3 -9.29 9.78 -19.27
CA GLU A 3 -9.21 8.31 -19.38
C GLU A 3 -8.59 7.68 -18.12
N ASP A 4 -7.56 8.33 -17.56
CA ASP A 4 -6.90 7.88 -16.32
C ASP A 4 -7.82 7.99 -15.11
N GLY A 5 -8.66 9.03 -15.04
CA GLY A 5 -9.69 9.16 -14.00
C GLY A 5 -10.71 8.03 -14.08
N PHE A 6 -11.12 7.63 -15.28
CA PHE A 6 -12.02 6.49 -15.48
C PHE A 6 -11.37 5.16 -15.03
N LYS A 7 -10.10 4.91 -15.42
CA LYS A 7 -9.35 3.73 -14.97
C LYS A 7 -9.19 3.69 -13.45
N ALA A 8 -8.91 4.83 -12.81
CA ALA A 8 -8.79 4.95 -11.36
C ALA A 8 -10.11 4.58 -10.66
N ILE A 9 -11.25 5.10 -11.15
CA ILE A 9 -12.57 4.76 -10.60
C ILE A 9 -12.85 3.26 -10.72
N LEU A 10 -12.54 2.64 -11.87
CA LEU A 10 -12.73 1.21 -12.05
C LEU A 10 -11.85 0.39 -11.10
N ARG A 11 -10.58 0.79 -10.92
CA ARG A 11 -9.63 0.15 -10.01
C ARG A 11 -10.11 0.20 -8.56
N LEU A 12 -10.56 1.37 -8.10
CA LEU A 12 -11.07 1.56 -6.74
C LEU A 12 -12.46 0.95 -6.53
N GLY A 13 -13.25 0.86 -7.59
CA GLY A 13 -14.57 0.25 -7.60
C GLY A 13 -14.55 -1.26 -7.44
N GLN A 14 -13.47 -1.94 -7.84
CA GLN A 14 -13.29 -3.40 -7.70
C GLN A 14 -14.48 -4.23 -8.25
N GLY A 15 -15.13 -3.75 -9.30
CA GLY A 15 -16.30 -4.39 -9.91
C GLY A 15 -17.65 -4.10 -9.23
N ASP A 16 -17.67 -3.37 -8.12
CA ASP A 16 -18.90 -2.92 -7.47
C ASP A 16 -19.43 -1.65 -8.14
N MET A 17 -20.55 -1.78 -8.87
CA MET A 17 -21.19 -0.68 -9.59
C MET A 17 -21.70 0.43 -8.66
N ARG A 18 -22.15 0.10 -7.44
CA ARG A 18 -22.59 1.11 -6.46
C ARG A 18 -21.40 1.93 -5.98
N ARG A 19 -20.27 1.28 -5.69
CA ARG A 19 -19.02 1.95 -5.30
C ARG A 19 -18.50 2.85 -6.41
N ILE A 20 -18.48 2.37 -7.65
CA ILE A 20 -18.08 3.14 -8.84
C ILE A 20 -18.89 4.43 -8.97
N LEU A 21 -20.22 4.34 -8.90
CA LEU A 21 -21.10 5.51 -9.02
C LEU A 21 -20.90 6.50 -7.88
N ASN A 22 -20.73 6.02 -6.65
CA ASN A 22 -20.47 6.89 -5.50
C ASN A 22 -19.17 7.66 -5.65
N ILE A 23 -18.09 7.00 -6.08
CA ILE A 23 -16.79 7.64 -6.30
C ILE A 23 -16.89 8.68 -7.42
N LEU A 24 -17.53 8.33 -8.54
CA LEU A 24 -17.70 9.24 -9.68
C LEU A 24 -18.49 10.49 -9.27
N GLN A 25 -19.61 10.31 -8.57
CA GLN A 25 -20.45 11.42 -8.11
C GLN A 25 -19.71 12.29 -7.10
N ALA A 26 -19.07 11.70 -6.09
CA ALA A 26 -18.31 12.46 -5.09
C ALA A 26 -17.19 13.26 -5.74
N THR A 27 -16.44 12.66 -6.68
CA THR A 27 -15.34 13.35 -7.38
C THR A 27 -15.87 14.48 -8.26
N SER A 28 -16.97 14.27 -8.99
CA SER A 28 -17.59 15.30 -9.84
C SER A 28 -18.23 16.44 -9.05
N MET A 29 -18.65 16.19 -7.81
CA MET A 29 -19.19 17.23 -6.92
C MET A 29 -18.08 18.02 -6.22
N ALA A 30 -16.96 17.37 -5.88
CA ALA A 30 -15.83 17.99 -5.21
C ALA A 30 -14.90 18.75 -6.17
N HIS A 31 -14.82 18.33 -7.43
CA HIS A 31 -13.89 18.89 -8.41
C HIS A 31 -14.55 19.04 -9.80
N ASP A 32 -14.20 20.10 -10.52
CA ASP A 32 -14.68 20.35 -11.88
C ASP A 32 -14.23 19.29 -12.90
N VAL A 33 -13.07 18.65 -12.65
CA VAL A 33 -12.48 17.65 -13.53
C VAL A 33 -12.24 16.35 -12.78
N VAL A 34 -12.87 15.28 -13.26
CA VAL A 34 -12.60 13.89 -12.83
C VAL A 34 -11.31 13.41 -13.51
N ASN A 35 -10.19 13.52 -12.79
CA ASN A 35 -8.88 12.98 -13.14
C ASN A 35 -8.42 11.98 -12.06
N GLU A 36 -7.35 11.21 -12.32
CA GLU A 36 -6.84 10.19 -11.38
C GLU A 36 -6.53 10.79 -9.99
N ALA A 37 -5.79 11.89 -9.93
CA ALA A 37 -5.40 12.50 -8.66
C ALA A 37 -6.59 12.91 -7.80
N ASN A 38 -7.62 13.51 -8.40
CA ASN A 38 -8.83 13.94 -7.71
C ASN A 38 -9.67 12.74 -7.24
N VAL A 39 -9.69 11.64 -8.00
CA VAL A 39 -10.37 10.40 -7.61
C VAL A 39 -9.71 9.78 -6.36
N TYR A 40 -8.38 9.67 -6.35
CA TYR A 40 -7.65 9.15 -5.20
C TYR A 40 -7.77 10.06 -3.98
N LEU A 41 -7.66 11.39 -4.16
CA LEU A 41 -7.84 12.37 -3.10
C LEU A 41 -9.24 12.31 -2.49
N CYS A 42 -10.29 12.23 -3.32
CA CYS A 42 -11.68 12.20 -2.87
C CYS A 42 -12.02 10.92 -2.09
N THR A 43 -11.35 9.82 -2.41
CA THR A 43 -11.56 8.52 -1.74
C THR A 43 -10.63 8.28 -0.56
N GLY A 44 -9.63 9.14 -0.34
CA GLY A 44 -8.62 8.99 0.70
C GLY A 44 -7.62 7.85 0.46
N ASN A 45 -7.66 7.20 -0.71
CA ASN A 45 -6.76 6.09 -1.02
C ASN A 45 -5.38 6.63 -1.45
N PRO A 46 -4.29 5.91 -1.12
CA PRO A 46 -2.96 6.25 -1.58
C PRO A 46 -2.84 6.33 -3.10
N LEU A 47 -2.10 7.32 -3.59
CA LEU A 47 -1.76 7.40 -5.01
C LEU A 47 -0.85 6.23 -5.41
N PRO A 48 -1.01 5.64 -6.60
CA PRO A 48 -0.15 4.53 -7.05
C PRO A 48 1.35 4.85 -7.00
N LYS A 49 1.74 6.09 -7.35
CA LYS A 49 3.13 6.58 -7.29
C LYS A 49 3.69 6.66 -5.86
N ASP A 50 2.82 6.98 -4.90
CA ASP A 50 3.20 7.04 -3.49
C ASP A 50 3.43 5.63 -2.95
N ILE A 51 2.57 4.67 -3.31
CA ILE A 51 2.72 3.25 -2.95
C ILE A 51 3.98 2.64 -3.57
N GLU A 52 4.30 2.96 -4.82
CA GLU A 52 5.54 2.52 -5.44
C GLU A 52 6.76 3.01 -4.64
N SER A 53 6.74 4.28 -4.22
CA SER A 53 7.80 4.86 -3.38
C SER A 53 7.89 4.18 -2.01
N VAL A 54 6.75 3.91 -1.35
CA VAL A 54 6.69 3.19 -0.08
C VAL A 54 7.29 1.79 -0.23
N THR A 55 6.86 1.05 -1.26
CA THR A 55 7.34 -0.29 -1.53
C THR A 55 8.85 -0.30 -1.80
N GLN A 56 9.35 0.69 -2.54
CA GLN A 56 10.78 0.87 -2.78
C GLN A 56 11.54 1.09 -1.47
N TRP A 57 11.01 1.90 -0.55
CA TRP A 57 11.64 2.11 0.77
C TRP A 57 11.62 0.83 1.62
N LEU A 58 10.50 0.09 1.60
CA LEU A 58 10.36 -1.16 2.34
C LEU A 58 11.41 -2.20 1.93
N PHE A 59 11.72 -2.31 0.63
CA PHE A 59 12.73 -3.28 0.16
C PHE A 59 14.17 -2.75 0.20
N ASN A 60 14.42 -1.46 -0.01
CA ASN A 60 15.79 -0.97 -0.23
C ASN A 60 16.41 -0.22 0.95
N GLU A 61 15.60 0.40 1.81
CA GLU A 61 16.11 1.28 2.86
C GLU A 61 16.39 0.52 4.16
N ASN A 62 17.17 1.14 5.04
CA ASN A 62 17.34 0.62 6.40
C ASN A 62 16.06 0.84 7.22
N PHE A 63 15.83 0.00 8.23
CA PHE A 63 14.62 0.03 9.06
C PHE A 63 14.27 1.44 9.59
N PRO A 64 15.17 2.18 10.28
CA PRO A 64 14.80 3.48 10.84
C PRO A 64 14.50 4.54 9.77
N THR A 65 15.18 4.51 8.61
CA THR A 65 14.90 5.45 7.51
C THR A 65 13.57 5.13 6.85
N ALA A 66 13.27 3.85 6.63
CA ALA A 66 12.00 3.42 6.04
C ALA A 66 10.81 3.79 6.93
N VAL A 67 10.90 3.54 8.26
CA VAL A 67 9.85 3.95 9.21
C VAL A 67 9.63 5.46 9.17
N ARG A 68 10.71 6.26 9.20
CA ARG A 68 10.59 7.72 9.15
C ARG A 68 9.92 8.19 7.86
N LYS A 69 10.39 7.73 6.70
CA LYS A 69 9.84 8.12 5.39
C LYS A 69 8.36 7.74 5.26
N CYS A 70 7.98 6.53 5.68
CA CYS A 70 6.59 6.08 5.64
C CYS A 70 5.72 6.91 6.60
N ALA A 71 6.20 7.19 7.81
CA ALA A 71 5.46 7.99 8.79
C ALA A 71 5.30 9.45 8.36
N GLU A 72 6.31 10.04 7.72
CA GLU A 72 6.22 11.38 7.13
C GLU A 72 5.18 11.42 6.00
N MET A 73 5.19 10.43 5.10
CA MET A 73 4.19 10.33 4.05
C MET A 73 2.78 10.19 4.61
N GLN A 74 2.62 9.32 5.63
CA GLN A 74 1.36 9.10 6.31
C GLN A 74 0.80 10.41 6.90
N LYS A 75 1.65 11.19 7.58
CA LYS A 75 1.27 12.48 8.19
C LYS A 75 0.96 13.56 7.16
N LEU A 76 1.73 13.63 6.07
CA LEU A 76 1.57 14.65 5.03
C LEU A 76 0.31 14.44 4.19
N LYS A 77 -0.03 13.19 3.90
CA LYS A 77 -1.13 12.83 3.00
C LYS A 77 -2.38 12.30 3.71
N GLY A 78 -2.28 11.95 4.99
CA GLY A 78 -3.39 11.42 5.78
C GLY A 78 -3.78 9.99 5.41
N TYR A 79 -2.85 9.19 4.90
CA TYR A 79 -3.13 7.80 4.52
C TYR A 79 -3.29 6.91 5.76
N ALA A 80 -4.25 5.99 5.72
CA ALA A 80 -4.37 4.97 6.76
C ALA A 80 -3.33 3.86 6.55
N THR A 81 -2.80 3.29 7.64
CA THR A 81 -1.88 2.15 7.55
C THR A 81 -2.55 0.93 6.88
N SER A 82 -3.86 0.78 7.04
CA SER A 82 -4.65 -0.28 6.38
C SER A 82 -4.63 -0.15 4.85
N ASP A 83 -4.75 1.06 4.34
CA ASP A 83 -4.81 1.29 2.89
C ASP A 83 -3.43 1.07 2.26
N ILE A 84 -2.38 1.56 2.93
CA ILE A 84 -0.99 1.28 2.56
C ILE A 84 -0.73 -0.24 2.55
N LEU A 85 -1.17 -0.96 3.58
CA LEU A 85 -1.00 -2.40 3.67
C LEU A 85 -1.67 -3.13 2.49
N GLN A 86 -2.92 -2.78 2.17
CA GLN A 86 -3.65 -3.43 1.08
C GLN A 86 -3.01 -3.19 -0.29
N ASP A 87 -2.57 -1.97 -0.56
CA ASP A 87 -1.92 -1.65 -1.85
C ASP A 87 -0.51 -2.25 -1.95
N VAL A 88 0.26 -2.25 -0.86
CA VAL A 88 1.56 -2.95 -0.81
C VAL A 88 1.38 -4.46 -0.99
N TYR A 89 0.34 -5.07 -0.40
CA TYR A 89 0.02 -6.48 -0.61
C TYR A 89 -0.27 -6.78 -2.09
N ARG A 90 -1.06 -5.94 -2.77
CA ARG A 90 -1.29 -6.07 -4.22
C ARG A 90 0.01 -5.99 -5.01
N TYR A 91 0.83 -4.98 -4.70
CA TYR A 91 2.11 -4.79 -5.39
C TYR A 91 3.06 -5.97 -5.20
N THR A 92 3.15 -6.52 -3.98
CA THR A 92 3.98 -7.72 -3.70
C THR A 92 3.46 -8.99 -4.36
N THR A 93 2.18 -9.05 -4.72
CA THR A 93 1.59 -10.16 -5.47
C THR A 93 1.99 -10.12 -6.95
N GLU A 94 2.19 -8.91 -7.50
CA GLU A 94 2.71 -8.71 -8.86
C GLU A 94 4.23 -8.97 -8.95
N LEU A 95 4.95 -8.98 -7.83
CA LEU A 95 6.39 -9.24 -7.76
C LEU A 95 6.73 -10.74 -7.71
N GLU A 96 7.76 -11.12 -8.47
CA GLU A 96 8.35 -12.46 -8.41
C GLU A 96 9.30 -12.59 -7.20
N LEU A 97 8.74 -13.00 -6.06
CA LEU A 97 9.48 -13.24 -4.83
C LEU A 97 9.79 -14.74 -4.63
N PRO A 98 10.93 -15.10 -4.00
CA PRO A 98 11.24 -16.49 -3.65
C PRO A 98 10.14 -17.13 -2.79
N PRO A 99 9.81 -18.43 -2.97
CA PRO A 99 8.65 -19.06 -2.31
C PRO A 99 8.63 -18.94 -0.78
N ARG A 100 9.79 -19.09 -0.12
CA ARG A 100 9.92 -18.96 1.34
C ARG A 100 9.64 -17.54 1.83
N CYS A 101 10.19 -16.55 1.13
CA CYS A 101 9.99 -15.13 1.43
C CYS A 101 8.52 -14.74 1.23
N ARG A 102 7.91 -15.20 0.12
CA ARG A 102 6.50 -14.96 -0.20
C ARG A 102 5.57 -15.55 0.88
N MET A 103 5.82 -16.78 1.32
CA MET A 103 5.03 -17.43 2.38
C MET A 103 5.12 -16.66 3.70
N TYR A 104 6.32 -16.24 4.09
CA TYR A 104 6.53 -15.43 5.28
C TYR A 104 5.80 -14.07 5.20
N LEU A 105 5.95 -13.36 4.08
CA LEU A 105 5.30 -12.07 3.86
C LEU A 105 3.78 -12.20 3.99
N TYR A 106 3.16 -13.16 3.32
CA TYR A 106 1.69 -13.29 3.36
C TYR A 106 1.15 -13.68 4.74
N ASP A 107 1.85 -14.53 5.48
CA ASP A 107 1.45 -14.89 6.85
C ASP A 107 1.54 -13.68 7.80
N GLU A 108 2.64 -12.93 7.74
CA GLU A 108 2.84 -11.77 8.61
C GLU A 108 1.96 -10.56 8.22
N LEU A 109 1.74 -10.32 6.92
CA LEU A 109 0.83 -9.27 6.46
C LEU A 109 -0.62 -9.57 6.88
N ALA A 110 -1.05 -10.84 6.85
CA ALA A 110 -2.38 -11.23 7.32
C ALA A 110 -2.54 -11.01 8.84
N LYS A 111 -1.52 -11.34 9.64
CA LYS A 111 -1.51 -11.04 11.09
C LYS A 111 -1.56 -9.55 11.36
N LEU A 112 -0.84 -8.75 10.56
CA LEU A 112 -0.83 -7.29 10.65
C LEU A 112 -2.21 -6.70 10.32
N GLU A 113 -2.86 -7.16 9.25
CA GLU A 113 -4.22 -6.74 8.87
C GLU A 113 -5.25 -7.04 9.98
N HIS A 114 -5.15 -8.22 10.59
CA HIS A 114 -5.99 -8.59 11.73
C HIS A 114 -5.75 -7.66 12.93
N ARG A 115 -4.50 -7.31 13.24
CA ARG A 115 -4.17 -6.36 14.32
C ARG A 115 -4.68 -4.94 14.05
N LEU A 116 -4.62 -4.49 12.79
CA LEU A 116 -5.18 -3.20 12.37
C LEU A 116 -6.70 -3.16 12.55
N SER A 117 -7.38 -4.24 12.17
CA SER A 117 -8.84 -4.37 12.30
C SER A 117 -9.32 -4.33 13.77
N ASN A 118 -8.47 -4.73 14.72
CA ASN A 118 -8.76 -4.70 16.15
C ASN A 118 -8.51 -3.33 16.83
N GLY A 119 -8.19 -2.28 16.06
CA GLY A 119 -8.05 -0.92 16.60
C GLY A 119 -6.72 -0.62 17.30
N THR A 120 -5.63 -1.23 16.85
CA THR A 120 -4.29 -0.98 17.41
C THR A 120 -3.69 0.33 16.89
N THR A 121 -2.74 0.94 17.63
CA THR A 121 -2.04 2.18 17.25
C THR A 121 -1.35 2.09 15.88
N GLU A 122 -1.65 3.04 14.99
CA GLU A 122 -1.13 3.07 13.63
C GLU A 122 0.41 3.15 13.55
N GLU A 123 1.05 3.96 14.40
CA GLU A 123 2.51 4.12 14.41
C GLU A 123 3.26 2.80 14.69
N LEU A 124 2.70 2.00 15.60
CA LEU A 124 3.24 0.68 15.93
C LEU A 124 3.01 -0.31 14.78
N GLN A 125 1.84 -0.26 14.14
CA GLN A 125 1.53 -1.13 13.01
C GLN A 125 2.37 -0.78 11.77
N LEU A 126 2.62 0.51 11.53
CA LEU A 126 3.52 0.96 10.46
C LEU A 126 4.95 0.49 10.70
N SER A 127 5.44 0.60 11.93
CA SER A 127 6.76 0.05 12.31
C SER A 127 6.80 -1.47 12.14
N SER A 128 5.70 -2.16 12.46
CA SER A 128 5.56 -3.61 12.24
C SER A 128 5.62 -3.95 10.75
N LEU A 129 4.95 -3.18 9.89
CA LEU A 129 5.00 -3.33 8.44
C LEU A 129 6.45 -3.26 7.94
N VAL A 130 7.19 -2.21 8.31
CA VAL A 130 8.60 -2.06 7.89
C VAL A 130 9.47 -3.21 8.41
N ALA A 131 9.24 -3.68 9.64
CA ALA A 131 9.99 -4.80 10.21
C ALA A 131 9.79 -6.10 9.41
N ILE A 132 8.55 -6.40 9.00
CA ILE A 132 8.22 -7.58 8.20
C ILE A 132 9.02 -7.56 6.88
N PHE A 133 9.07 -6.42 6.19
CA PHE A 133 9.83 -6.29 4.93
C PHE A 133 11.36 -6.34 5.15
N ALA A 134 11.85 -5.81 6.27
CA ALA A 134 13.27 -5.92 6.62
C ALA A 134 13.70 -7.38 6.81
N ILE A 135 12.89 -8.18 7.52
CA ILE A 135 13.15 -9.63 7.71
C ILE A 135 13.01 -10.38 6.38
N ALA A 136 12.01 -10.04 5.57
CA ALA A 136 11.81 -10.61 4.25
C ALA A 136 13.05 -10.40 3.34
N ARG A 137 13.69 -9.22 3.43
CA ARG A 137 14.95 -8.93 2.73
C ARG A 137 16.11 -9.79 3.21
N GLU A 138 16.24 -10.00 4.51
CA GLU A 138 17.28 -10.88 5.06
C GLU A 138 17.12 -12.33 4.59
N GLN A 139 15.87 -12.80 4.44
CA GLN A 139 15.60 -14.11 3.87
C GLN A 139 15.95 -14.19 2.38
N MET A 140 15.77 -13.11 1.64
CA MET A 140 16.18 -13.03 0.24
C MET A 140 17.70 -13.03 0.09
N SER A 141 18.44 -12.27 0.91
CA SER A 141 19.91 -12.27 0.87
C SER A 141 20.52 -13.60 1.33
N GLY A 142 19.93 -14.25 2.35
CA GLY A 142 20.35 -15.57 2.80
C GLY A 142 20.11 -16.68 1.77
N ALA A 143 19.05 -16.58 0.96
CA ALA A 143 18.79 -17.53 -0.12
C ALA A 143 19.80 -17.40 -1.29
N VAL A 144 20.27 -16.18 -1.58
CA VAL A 144 21.32 -15.94 -2.57
C VAL A 144 22.67 -16.50 -2.09
N ALA A 145 22.98 -16.36 -0.81
CA ALA A 145 24.22 -16.91 -0.23
C ALA A 145 24.23 -18.45 -0.15
N ALA A 146 23.07 -19.11 -0.03
CA ALA A 146 22.96 -20.58 0.05
C ALA A 146 22.91 -21.28 -1.33
N SER A 147 22.83 -20.51 -2.42
CA SER A 147 22.87 -21.00 -3.81
C SER A 147 24.19 -20.69 -4.53
N SER A 148 25.17 -20.15 -3.79
CA SER A 148 26.56 -19.91 -4.21
C SER A 148 27.49 -20.95 -3.59
#